data_AF-A0A353GBW0-F1
#
_entry.id   AF-A0A353GBW0-F1
#
_cell.length_a   1.000
_cell.length_b   1.000
_cell.length_c   1.000
_cell.angle_alpha   90.00
_cell.angle_beta   90.00
_cell.angle_gamma   90.00
#
_symmetry.space_group_name_H-M   'P 1'
#
loop_
_entity.id
_entity.type
_entity.pdbx_description
1 polymer ?
#
loop_
_entity_poly.entity_id
_entity_poly.type
_entity_poly.pdbx_seq_one_letter_code
_entity_poly.pdbx_strand_id
1 'polypeptide(L)' 'QETVLIQQDELETRRNMLSRAMSVLNDRERRIFAARRLAEEPVTLEELSAEFDISRERVRQ' A
#
# COMPACT_ATOMS: atom_id res chain seq x y z
N GLN A 1 31.19 -1.61 8.44
CA GLN A 1 30.25 -1.69 9.58
C GLN A 1 29.26 -0.52 9.56
N GLU A 2 29.72 0.71 9.38
CA GLU A 2 28.87 1.92 9.32
C GLU A 2 27.79 1.88 8.20
N THR A 3 28.13 1.38 7.01
CA THR A 3 27.19 1.28 5.88
C THR A 3 25.98 0.39 6.16
N VAL A 4 26.17 -0.71 6.90
CA VAL A 4 25.07 -1.64 7.23
C VAL A 4 24.11 -1.00 8.22
N LEU A 5 24.66 -0.25 9.19
CA LEU A 5 23.86 0.48 10.17
C LEU A 5 22.99 1.56 9.49
N ILE A 6 23.59 2.34 8.58
CA ILE A 6 22.87 3.37 7.81
C ILE A 6 21.74 2.75 6.98
N GLN A 7 21.97 1.60 6.33
CA GLN A 7 20.93 0.91 5.55
C GLN A 7 19.78 0.40 6.41
N GLN A 8 20.07 -0.07 7.62
CA GLN A 8 19.06 -0.53 8.57
C GLN A 8 18.19 0.63 9.05
N ASP A 9 18.81 1.76 9.42
CA ASP A 9 18.10 2.96 9.87
C ASP A 9 17.20 3.55 8.77
N GLU A 10 17.68 3.57 7.51
CA GLU A 10 16.86 3.99 6.37
C GLU A 10 15.66 3.05 6.16
N LEU A 11 15.87 1.74 6.25
CA LEU A 11 14.81 0.75 6.09
C LEU A 11 13.76 0.91 7.20
N GLU A 12 14.18 1.08 8.44
CA GLU A 12 13.29 1.32 9.57
C GLU A 12 12.49 2.62 9.37
N THR A 13 13.15 3.70 8.97
CA THR A 13 12.51 4.98 8.69
C THR A 13 11.43 4.83 7.61
N ARG A 14 11.73 4.15 6.50
CA ARG A 14 10.77 3.88 5.41
C ARG A 14 9.60 3.02 5.89
N ARG A 15 9.85 1.98 6.69
CA ARG A 15 8.80 1.13 7.27
C ARG A 15 7.88 1.91 8.20
N ASN A 16 8.44 2.75 9.07
CA ASN A 16 7.68 3.59 9.98
C ASN A 16 6.81 4.60 9.23
N MET A 17 7.33 5.21 8.16
CA MET A 17 6.54 6.09 7.29
C MET A 17 5.38 5.35 6.61
N LEU A 18 5.64 4.18 6.04
CA LEU A 18 4.59 3.36 5.42
C LEU A 18 3.53 2.94 6.45
N SER A 19 3.94 2.49 7.63
CA SER A 19 3.01 2.10 8.70
C SER A 19 2.09 3.25 9.11
N ARG A 20 2.64 4.47 9.26
CA ARG A 20 1.85 5.66 9.58
C ARG A 20 0.90 6.04 8.46
N ALA A 21 1.35 6.02 7.21
CA ALA A 21 0.50 6.28 6.04
C ALA A 21 -0.63 5.25 5.92
N MET A 22 -0.33 3.97 6.16
CA MET A 22 -1.35 2.92 6.16
C MET A 22 -2.35 3.14 7.30
N SER A 23 -1.95 3.64 8.47
CA SER A 23 -2.85 3.79 9.63
C SER A 23 -4.01 4.78 9.42
N VAL A 24 -3.90 5.74 8.51
CA VAL A 24 -4.98 6.70 8.22
C VAL A 24 -5.98 6.20 7.18
N LEU A 25 -5.67 5.09 6.50
CA LEU A 25 -6.56 4.46 5.52
C LEU A 25 -7.61 3.60 6.22
N ASN A 26 -8.85 3.68 5.75
CA ASN A 26 -9.87 2.70 6.13
C ASN A 26 -9.56 1.32 5.52
N ASP A 27 -10.30 0.29 5.94
CA ASP A 27 -10.05 -1.09 5.52
C ASP A 27 -10.10 -1.28 4.00
N ARG A 28 -11.05 -0.60 3.33
CA ARG A 28 -11.18 -0.65 1.87
C ARG A 28 -9.99 -0.01 1.17
N GLU A 29 -9.60 1.20 1.57
CA GLU A 29 -8.45 1.92 1.01
C GLU A 29 -7.15 1.16 1.25
N ARG A 30 -6.97 0.60 2.45
CA ARG A 30 -5.82 -0.23 2.81
C ARG A 30 -5.75 -1.47 1.92
N ARG A 31 -6.88 -2.14 1.69
CA ARG A 31 -7.00 -3.31 0.82
C ARG A 31 -6.67 -2.95 -0.64
N ILE A 32 -7.24 -1.86 -1.17
CA ILE A 32 -6.95 -1.35 -2.52
C ILE A 32 -5.45 -1.03 -2.67
N PHE A 33 -4.87 -0.28 -1.73
CA PHE A 33 -3.47 0.11 -1.78
C PHE A 33 -2.54 -1.11 -1.74
N ALA A 34 -2.78 -2.04 -0.80
CA ALA A 34 -1.98 -3.26 -0.70
C ALA A 34 -2.05 -4.09 -1.99
N ALA A 35 -3.26 -4.31 -2.52
CA ALA A 35 -3.49 -5.08 -3.74
C ALA A 35 -2.84 -4.46 -4.99
N ARG A 36 -2.78 -3.13 -5.06
CA ARG A 36 -2.29 -2.40 -6.24
C ARG A 36 -0.82 -2.04 -6.20
N ARG A 37 -0.25 -1.85 -5.00
CA ARG A 37 1.08 -1.24 -4.82
C ARG A 37 2.06 -2.12 -4.06
N LEU A 38 1.57 -3.03 -3.23
CA LEU A 38 2.43 -3.86 -2.36
C LEU A 38 2.44 -5.34 -2.79
N ALA A 39 1.45 -5.79 -3.56
CA ALA A 39 1.40 -7.14 -4.11
C ALA A 39 2.43 -7.32 -5.24
N GLU A 40 3.04 -8.51 -5.30
CA GLU A 40 3.95 -8.90 -6.40
C GLU A 40 3.24 -8.91 -7.75
N GLU A 41 1.98 -9.37 -7.75
CA GLU A 41 1.07 -9.32 -8.89
C GLU A 41 -0.07 -8.33 -8.58
N PRO A 42 0.02 -7.08 -9.06
CA PRO A 42 -0.98 -6.08 -8.75
C PRO A 42 -2.36 -6.39 -9.33
N VAL A 43 -3.38 -6.48 -8.47
CA VAL A 43 -4.77 -6.68 -8.87
C VAL A 43 -5.24 -5.53 -9.76
N THR A 44 -6.10 -5.76 -10.75
CA THR A 44 -6.60 -4.69 -11.62
C THR A 44 -7.65 -3.81 -10.92
N LEU A 45 -7.88 -2.61 -11.45
CA LEU A 45 -8.99 -1.76 -10.96
C LEU A 45 -10.35 -2.42 -11.22
N GLU A 46 -10.46 -3.25 -12.26
CA GLU A 46 -11.69 -3.94 -12.63
C GLU A 46 -12.05 -5.01 -11.59
N GLU A 47 -11.09 -5.84 -11.19
CA GLU A 47 -11.28 -6.84 -10.13
C GLU A 47 -11.64 -6.19 -8.79
N LEU A 48 -10.97 -5.09 -8.42
CA LEU A 48 -11.29 -4.35 -7.19
C LEU A 48 -12.64 -3.64 -7.26
N SER A 49 -13.04 -3.17 -8.46
CA SER A 49 -14.36 -2.58 -8.66
C SER A 49 -15.48 -3.60 -8.44
N ALA A 50 -15.27 -4.84 -8.88
CA ALA A 50 -16.18 -5.95 -8.62
C ALA A 50 -16.16 -6.38 -7.15
N GLU A 51 -14.99 -6.44 -6.49
CA GLU A 51 -14.85 -6.81 -5.07
C GLU A 51 -15.63 -5.87 -4.14
N PHE A 52 -15.61 -4.57 -4.43
CA PHE A 52 -16.19 -3.54 -3.56
C PHE A 52 -17.53 -2.96 -4.04
N ASP A 53 -18.06 -3.46 -5.16
CA ASP A 53 -19.28 -2.96 -5.82
C ASP A 53 -19.29 -1.42 -6.00
N ILE A 54 -18.16 -0.89 -6.50
CA ILE A 54 -17.98 0.54 -6.80
C ILE A 54 -17.35 0.70 -8.18
N SER A 55 -17.46 1.89 -8.77
CA SER A 55 -16.87 2.13 -10.09
C SER A 55 -15.33 2.06 -10.06
N ARG A 56 -14.72 1.68 -11.19
CA ARG A 56 -13.24 1.72 -11.35
C ARG A 56 -12.66 3.09 -11.06
N GLU A 57 -13.39 4.16 -11.40
CA GLU A 57 -12.97 5.53 -11.09
C GLU A 57 -12.98 5.80 -9.59
N ARG A 58 -13.96 5.24 -8.86
CA ARG A 58 -14.01 5.34 -7.39
C ARG A 58 -12.89 4.57 -6.70
N VAL A 59 -12.42 3.47 -7.28
CA VAL A 59 -11.22 2.73 -6.82
C VAL A 59 -9.94 3.51 -7.12
N ARG A 60 -9.91 4.28 -8.22
CA ARG A 60 -8.74 5.07 -8.64
C ARG A 60 -8.51 6.31 -7.79
N GLN A 61 -9.59 6.95 -7.34
CA GLN A 61 -9.59 8.13 -6.47
C GLN A 61 -9.11 7.79 -5.06
#